data_AF-A0A7G1ND26-F1
#
_entry.id   AF-A0A7G1ND26-F1
#
_cell.length_a   1.000
_cell.length_b   1.000
_cell.length_c   1.000
_cell.angle_alpha   90.00
_cell.angle_beta   90.00
_cell.angle_gamma   90.00
#
_symmetry.space_group_name_H-M   'P 1'
#
loop_
_entity.id
_entity.type
_entity.pdbx_description
1 polymer ?
#
loop_
_entity_poly.entity_id
_entity_poly.type
_entity_poly.pdbx_seq_one_letter_code
_entity_poly.pdbx_strand_id
1 'polypeptide(L)'
;MHSGAIRRRLALGLAVLTASGLLAVAAPGDAQAATALCPGRKVRTLPFSTGTVLVYKRGGYVCAVTLPKRPGAPRKMSVSVQARGNRPVVDTGTYAHHAGPVTVHAGRRCVWLKGQVGRGKYSSGWILC
;
A
#
# COMPACT_ATOMS: atom_id res chain seq x y z
N MET A 1 -15.46 59.54 65.64
CA MET A 1 -14.17 60.06 65.10
C MET A 1 -13.78 59.21 63.90
N HIS A 2 -13.26 59.88 62.86
CA HIS A 2 -12.63 59.36 61.64
C HIS A 2 -13.49 58.73 60.53
N SER A 3 -13.79 59.63 59.59
CA SER A 3 -14.08 59.48 58.18
C SER A 3 -13.18 58.49 57.42
N GLY A 4 -13.80 57.77 56.47
CA GLY A 4 -13.38 57.66 55.08
C GLY A 4 -11.96 57.16 54.77
N ALA A 5 -11.86 55.90 54.34
CA ALA A 5 -10.85 55.51 53.36
C ALA A 5 -11.28 54.21 52.65
N ILE A 6 -11.04 54.14 51.34
CA ILE A 6 -10.99 52.89 50.56
C ILE A 6 -12.35 52.38 50.06
N ARG A 7 -13.15 53.33 49.56
CA ARG A 7 -14.00 53.13 48.37
C ARG A 7 -13.08 52.86 47.16
N ARG A 8 -12.43 51.70 47.05
CA ARG A 8 -11.60 51.29 45.87
C ARG A 8 -10.92 49.92 46.03
N ARG A 9 -11.69 48.84 46.14
CA ARG A 9 -11.23 47.50 45.70
C ARG A 9 -12.45 46.84 45.05
N LEU A 10 -12.79 47.27 43.83
CA LEU A 10 -12.43 46.46 42.64
C LEU A 10 -12.84 45.01 42.97
N ALA A 11 -14.13 44.69 42.81
CA ALA A 11 -14.66 44.32 41.50
C ALA A 11 -13.61 43.49 40.76
N LEU A 12 -13.85 42.18 40.67
CA LEU A 12 -13.29 41.17 39.76
C LEU A 12 -13.24 39.81 40.48
N GLY A 13 -14.36 39.41 41.09
CA GLY A 13 -14.65 38.02 41.38
C GLY A 13 -15.60 37.53 40.30
N LEU A 14 -15.10 37.15 39.13
CA LEU A 14 -15.93 36.54 38.10
C LEU A 14 -15.12 35.67 37.15
N ALA A 15 -15.64 34.45 36.98
CA ALA A 15 -15.52 33.58 35.82
C ALA A 15 -14.21 32.79 35.64
N VAL A 16 -14.24 31.60 36.26
CA VAL A 16 -13.66 30.33 35.79
C VAL A 16 -13.63 30.26 34.26
N LEU A 17 -12.42 30.34 33.67
CA LEU A 17 -12.19 30.09 32.26
C LEU A 17 -11.84 28.61 32.06
N THR A 18 -12.78 27.92 31.43
CA THR A 18 -12.77 26.52 31.01
C THR A 18 -11.56 26.21 30.14
N ALA A 19 -10.75 25.25 30.56
CA ALA A 19 -9.65 24.70 29.78
C ALA A 19 -10.20 23.89 28.59
N SER A 20 -10.14 24.46 27.38
CA SER A 20 -10.46 23.75 26.13
C SER A 20 -9.33 22.75 25.82
N GLY A 21 -9.61 21.46 26.04
CA GLY A 21 -8.75 20.36 25.62
C GLY A 21 -8.66 20.30 24.09
N LEU A 22 -7.48 20.62 23.56
CA LEU A 22 -7.14 20.39 22.16
C LEU A 22 -7.00 18.88 21.92
N LEU A 23 -8.01 18.26 21.32
CA LEU A 23 -7.89 16.92 20.74
C LEU A 23 -7.01 17.01 19.50
N ALA A 24 -5.72 16.75 19.66
CA ALA A 24 -4.82 16.48 18.55
C ALA A 24 -5.24 15.13 17.93
N VAL A 25 -6.04 15.19 16.86
CA VAL A 25 -6.22 14.03 15.99
C VAL A 25 -4.87 13.80 15.32
N ALA A 26 -4.10 12.85 15.84
CA ALA A 26 -2.99 12.25 15.13
C ALA A 26 -3.56 11.58 13.88
N ALA A 27 -3.53 12.28 12.75
CA ALA A 27 -3.78 11.66 11.46
C ALA A 27 -2.74 10.54 11.29
N PRO A 28 -3.14 9.32 10.92
CA PRO A 28 -2.17 8.28 10.59
C PRO A 28 -1.29 8.80 9.45
N GLY A 29 0.02 8.80 9.68
CA GLY A 29 1.02 9.23 8.72
C GLY A 29 0.82 8.56 7.36
N ASP A 30 1.16 9.29 6.31
CA ASP A 30 1.00 8.91 4.92
C ASP A 30 1.52 7.50 4.62
N ALA A 31 0.68 6.50 4.81
CA ALA A 31 0.81 5.25 4.11
C ALA A 31 0.49 5.60 2.67
N GLN A 32 1.52 5.83 1.84
CA GLN A 32 1.35 6.02 0.40
C GLN A 32 0.49 4.86 -0.10
N ALA A 33 -0.79 5.14 -0.33
CA ALA A 33 -1.71 4.20 -0.92
C ALA A 33 -1.21 3.99 -2.35
N ALA A 34 -0.35 2.99 -2.52
CA ALA A 34 0.05 2.54 -3.84
C ALA A 34 -1.25 2.32 -4.62
N THR A 35 -1.48 3.17 -5.63
CA THR A 35 -2.62 3.04 -6.53
C THR A 35 -2.67 1.58 -6.93
N ALA A 36 -3.76 0.90 -6.62
CA ALA A 36 -3.83 -0.54 -6.83
C ALA A 36 -3.73 -0.82 -8.34
N LEU A 37 -2.52 -1.17 -8.81
CA LEU A 37 -2.25 -1.40 -10.23
C LEU A 37 -3.10 -2.54 -10.81
N CYS A 38 -3.52 -3.44 -9.94
CA CYS A 38 -4.41 -4.54 -10.25
C CYS A 38 -5.78 -4.31 -9.59
N PRO A 39 -6.89 -4.50 -10.33
CA PRO A 39 -8.21 -4.49 -9.72
C PRO A 39 -8.41 -5.71 -8.81
N GLY A 40 -9.21 -5.53 -7.75
CA GLY A 40 -9.62 -6.61 -6.86
C GLY A 40 -8.88 -6.67 -5.53
N ARG A 41 -9.05 -7.78 -4.82
CA ARG A 41 -8.45 -7.98 -3.48
C ARG A 41 -7.05 -8.54 -3.64
N LYS A 42 -6.07 -7.96 -2.93
CA LYS A 42 -4.73 -8.55 -2.79
C LYS A 42 -4.84 -9.88 -2.04
N VAL A 43 -4.45 -10.97 -2.69
CA VAL A 43 -4.53 -12.33 -2.14
C VAL A 43 -3.18 -12.88 -1.70
N ARG A 44 -2.08 -12.43 -2.32
CA ARG A 44 -0.72 -12.82 -1.94
C ARG A 44 0.27 -11.67 -2.14
N THR A 45 1.30 -11.69 -1.31
CA THR A 45 2.50 -10.87 -1.43
C THR A 45 3.68 -11.83 -1.44
N LEU A 46 4.47 -11.82 -2.50
CA LEU A 46 5.54 -12.79 -2.73
C LEU A 46 6.87 -12.03 -2.80
N PRO A 47 7.53 -11.79 -1.66
CA PRO A 47 8.78 -11.05 -1.62
C PRO A 47 9.96 -11.91 -2.10
N PHE A 48 10.95 -11.25 -2.67
CA PHE A 48 12.25 -11.82 -3.03
C PHE A 48 13.37 -10.79 -2.87
N SER A 49 14.62 -11.20 -3.15
CA SER A 49 15.81 -10.42 -2.82
C SER A 49 15.83 -8.99 -3.37
N THR A 50 15.30 -8.77 -4.57
CA THR A 50 15.36 -7.49 -5.29
C THR A 50 13.99 -6.85 -5.51
N GLY A 51 12.90 -7.48 -5.07
CA GLY A 51 11.55 -7.00 -5.33
C GLY A 51 10.47 -7.83 -4.66
N THR A 52 9.23 -7.54 -5.04
CA THR A 52 8.04 -8.22 -4.53
C THR A 52 7.04 -8.39 -5.66
N VAL A 53 6.46 -9.58 -5.80
CA VAL A 53 5.29 -9.80 -6.67
C VAL A 53 4.03 -9.64 -5.84
N LEU A 54 3.15 -8.72 -6.23
CA LEU A 54 1.84 -8.56 -5.62
C LEU A 54 0.80 -9.26 -6.50
N VAL A 55 -0.09 -10.02 -5.87
CA VAL A 55 -1.10 -10.83 -6.55
C VAL A 55 -2.49 -10.44 -6.07
N TYR A 56 -3.37 -10.17 -7.02
CA TYR A 56 -4.74 -9.73 -6.80
C TYR A 56 -5.72 -10.67 -7.48
N LYS A 57 -6.91 -10.82 -6.89
CA LYS A 57 -7.98 -11.67 -7.43
C LYS A 57 -9.30 -10.90 -7.50
N ARG A 58 -10.01 -11.05 -8.62
CA ARG A 58 -11.37 -10.52 -8.84
C ARG A 58 -12.15 -11.44 -9.78
N GLY A 59 -13.28 -11.99 -9.34
CA GLY A 59 -14.21 -12.71 -10.24
C GLY A 59 -13.58 -13.82 -11.10
N GLY A 60 -12.65 -14.61 -10.54
CA GLY A 60 -11.93 -15.66 -11.28
C GLY A 60 -10.73 -15.19 -12.09
N TYR A 61 -10.47 -13.89 -12.17
CA TYR A 61 -9.24 -13.34 -12.72
C TYR A 61 -8.17 -13.21 -11.64
N VAL A 62 -6.93 -13.45 -12.04
CA VAL A 62 -5.73 -13.20 -11.24
C VAL A 62 -4.91 -12.14 -11.95
N CYS A 63 -4.59 -11.06 -11.24
CA CYS A 63 -3.72 -10.00 -11.72
C CYS A 63 -2.44 -9.97 -10.89
N ALA A 64 -1.30 -9.77 -11.54
CA ALA A 64 -0.02 -9.67 -10.86
C ALA A 64 0.80 -8.48 -11.35
N VAL A 65 1.57 -7.92 -10.42
CA VAL A 65 2.53 -6.85 -10.67
C VAL A 65 3.81 -7.14 -9.91
N THR A 66 4.96 -6.89 -10.53
CA THR A 66 6.26 -6.99 -9.88
C THR A 66 6.78 -5.60 -9.56
N LEU A 67 7.09 -5.36 -8.28
CA LEU A 67 7.65 -4.12 -7.78
C LEU A 67 9.12 -4.32 -7.39
N PRO A 68 10.02 -3.38 -7.72
CA PRO A 68 11.37 -3.37 -7.20
C PRO A 68 11.39 -3.02 -5.72
N LYS A 69 12.32 -3.61 -4.97
CA LYS A 69 12.55 -3.27 -3.56
C LYS A 69 13.08 -1.85 -3.39
N ARG A 70 13.85 -1.37 -4.38
CA ARG A 70 14.39 -0.02 -4.45
C ARG A 70 13.99 0.59 -5.81
N PRO A 71 12.94 1.43 -5.85
CA PRO A 71 12.53 2.11 -7.07
C PRO A 71 13.54 3.19 -7.47
N GLY A 72 13.49 3.65 -8.73
CA GLY A 72 14.29 4.80 -9.20
C GLY A 72 14.98 4.52 -10.52
N ALA A 73 16.11 3.81 -10.50
CA ALA A 73 16.84 3.48 -11.72
C ALA A 73 16.06 2.44 -12.56
N PRO A 74 15.92 2.62 -13.88
CA PRO A 74 15.34 1.59 -14.74
C PRO A 74 16.14 0.29 -14.67
N ARG A 75 15.47 -0.84 -14.46
CA ARG A 75 16.08 -2.17 -14.41
C ARG A 75 15.27 -3.14 -15.24
N LYS A 76 15.90 -4.22 -15.72
CA LYS A 76 15.16 -5.33 -16.30
C LYS A 76 14.20 -5.90 -15.26
N MET A 77 12.92 -5.88 -15.54
CA MET A 77 11.89 -6.48 -14.70
C MET A 77 10.95 -7.30 -15.56
N SER A 78 10.37 -8.34 -14.97
CA SER A 78 9.33 -9.11 -15.64
C SER A 78 8.31 -9.61 -14.64
N VAL A 79 7.09 -9.79 -15.10
CA VAL A 79 6.04 -10.52 -14.40
C VAL A 79 5.45 -11.54 -15.36
N SER A 80 5.20 -12.75 -14.88
CA SER A 80 4.49 -13.78 -15.63
C SER A 80 3.42 -14.42 -14.78
N VAL A 81 2.26 -14.63 -15.38
CA VAL A 81 1.13 -15.33 -14.77
C VAL A 81 0.66 -16.42 -15.72
N GLN A 82 0.57 -17.63 -15.21
CA GLN A 82 0.08 -18.78 -15.97
C GLN A 82 -1.03 -19.46 -15.20
N ALA A 83 -2.23 -19.52 -15.76
CA ALA A 83 -3.26 -20.44 -15.27
C ALA A 83 -2.95 -21.86 -15.75
N ARG A 84 -3.16 -22.87 -14.91
CA ARG A 84 -2.90 -24.27 -15.27
C ARG A 84 -3.72 -24.64 -16.53
N GLY A 85 -3.05 -25.24 -17.51
CA GLY A 85 -3.63 -25.56 -18.82
C GLY A 85 -3.65 -24.41 -19.83
N ASN A 86 -3.24 -23.19 -19.46
CA ASN A 86 -3.12 -22.05 -20.39
C ASN A 86 -1.64 -21.72 -20.67
N ARG A 87 -1.42 -20.95 -21.74
CA ARG A 87 -0.12 -20.33 -22.02
C ARG A 87 0.19 -19.24 -20.97
N PRO A 88 1.44 -19.08 -20.55
CA PRO A 88 1.83 -17.99 -19.66
C PRO A 88 1.67 -16.65 -20.35
N VAL A 89 1.09 -15.68 -19.66
CA VAL A 89 1.13 -14.27 -20.07
C VAL A 89 2.31 -13.63 -19.37
N VAL A 90 3.16 -12.94 -20.12
CA VAL A 90 4.43 -12.38 -19.65
C VAL A 90 4.49 -10.92 -20.05
N ASP A 91 4.85 -10.06 -19.10
CA ASP A 91 5.32 -8.71 -19.36
C ASP A 91 6.78 -8.61 -18.94
N THR A 92 7.64 -8.13 -19.83
CA THR A 92 9.08 -8.07 -19.62
C THR A 92 9.69 -6.88 -20.33
N GLY A 93 10.57 -6.16 -19.64
CA GLY A 93 11.11 -4.91 -20.14
C GLY A 93 12.02 -4.25 -19.12
N THR A 94 12.43 -3.02 -19.42
CA THR A 94 13.20 -2.20 -18.50
C THR A 94 12.27 -1.15 -17.89
N TYR A 95 12.03 -1.23 -16.59
CA TYR A 95 11.09 -0.35 -15.88
C TYR A 95 11.76 0.30 -14.68
N ALA A 96 11.32 1.52 -14.33
CA ALA A 96 11.79 2.23 -13.13
C ALA A 96 10.95 1.91 -11.88
N HIS A 97 9.66 1.61 -12.08
CA HIS A 97 8.68 1.50 -11.00
C HIS A 97 8.06 0.12 -10.84
N HIS A 98 7.67 -0.55 -11.93
CA HIS A 98 7.03 -1.87 -11.87
C HIS A 98 7.00 -2.55 -13.24
N ALA A 99 6.86 -3.88 -13.25
CA ALA A 99 6.45 -4.65 -14.43
C ALA A 99 5.03 -5.20 -14.24
N GLY A 100 4.22 -5.18 -15.29
CA GLY A 100 2.78 -5.44 -15.27
C GLY A 100 1.94 -4.15 -15.32
N PRO A 101 0.63 -4.23 -15.08
CA PRO A 101 -0.12 -5.39 -14.58
C PRO A 101 -0.37 -6.47 -15.65
N VAL A 102 -0.23 -7.74 -15.27
CA VAL A 102 -0.62 -8.88 -16.11
C VAL A 102 -1.82 -9.57 -15.48
N THR A 103 -2.90 -9.71 -16.24
CA THR A 103 -4.14 -10.35 -15.80
C THR A 103 -4.43 -11.60 -16.61
N VAL A 104 -4.81 -12.68 -15.95
CA VAL A 104 -5.25 -13.92 -16.59
C VAL A 104 -6.55 -14.42 -15.96
N HIS A 105 -7.40 -15.04 -16.77
CA HIS A 105 -8.57 -15.74 -16.25
C HIS A 105 -8.16 -17.13 -15.74
N ALA A 106 -8.22 -17.33 -14.42
CA ALA A 106 -7.85 -18.59 -13.77
C ALA A 106 -9.06 -19.46 -13.41
N GLY A 107 -10.22 -18.86 -13.11
CA GLY A 107 -11.38 -19.58 -12.61
C GLY A 107 -11.06 -20.28 -11.27
N ARG A 108 -11.20 -21.61 -11.25
CA ARG A 108 -10.83 -22.48 -10.11
C ARG A 108 -9.49 -23.20 -10.31
N ARG A 109 -8.70 -22.79 -11.31
CA ARG A 109 -7.43 -23.43 -11.65
C ARG A 109 -6.30 -22.80 -10.85
N CYS A 110 -5.33 -23.63 -10.47
CA CYS A 110 -4.08 -23.14 -9.90
C CYS A 110 -3.36 -22.21 -10.89
N VAL A 111 -2.64 -21.23 -10.36
CA VAL A 111 -1.82 -20.30 -11.12
C VAL A 111 -0.35 -20.40 -10.72
N TRP A 112 0.53 -20.25 -11.70
CA TRP A 112 1.97 -20.14 -11.49
C TRP A 112 2.41 -18.72 -11.82
N LEU A 113 3.00 -18.06 -10.83
CA LEU A 113 3.54 -16.72 -10.95
C LEU A 113 5.06 -16.73 -10.97
N LYS A 114 5.62 -15.89 -11.83
CA LYS A 114 7.05 -15.58 -11.85
C LYS A 114 7.24 -14.08 -11.83
N GLY A 115 8.28 -13.64 -11.12
CA GLY A 115 8.67 -12.24 -11.06
C GLY A 115 10.18 -12.11 -11.15
N GLN A 116 10.66 -11.02 -11.74
CA GLN A 116 12.07 -10.72 -11.79
C GLN A 116 12.29 -9.21 -11.65
N VAL A 117 13.32 -8.84 -10.89
CA VAL A 117 13.87 -7.47 -10.83
C VAL A 117 15.38 -7.56 -10.85
N GLY A 118 16.01 -7.09 -11.91
CA GLY A 118 17.44 -7.23 -12.14
C GLY A 118 17.87 -8.70 -12.10
N ARG A 119 18.77 -9.03 -11.16
CA ARG A 119 19.28 -10.39 -10.95
C ARG A 119 18.39 -11.26 -10.05
N GLY A 120 17.52 -10.67 -9.24
CA GLY A 120 16.63 -11.42 -8.36
C GLY A 120 15.41 -11.93 -9.11
N LYS A 121 15.09 -13.20 -8.91
CA LYS A 121 13.98 -13.92 -9.54
C LYS A 121 13.13 -14.59 -8.47
N TYR A 122 11.86 -14.76 -8.79
CA TYR A 122 10.90 -15.48 -7.96
C TYR A 122 10.03 -16.38 -8.82
N SER A 123 9.68 -17.55 -8.27
CA SER A 123 8.76 -18.51 -8.88
C SER A 123 7.91 -19.13 -7.77
N SER A 124 6.59 -18.98 -7.85
CA SER A 124 5.68 -19.43 -6.79
C SER A 124 5.38 -20.94 -6.82
N GLY A 125 5.67 -21.62 -7.93
CA GLY A 125 4.99 -22.88 -8.26
C GLY A 125 3.48 -22.67 -8.47
N TRP A 126 2.71 -23.76 -8.49
CA TRP A 126 1.25 -23.71 -8.60
C TRP A 126 0.62 -23.32 -7.26
N ILE A 127 -0.04 -22.16 -7.22
CA ILE A 127 -0.73 -21.62 -6.05
C ILE A 127 -2.15 -21.18 -6.41
N LEU A 128 -2.97 -20.81 -5.42
CA LEU A 128 -4.37 -20.39 -5.62
C LEU A 128 -5.23 -21.43 -6.36
N CYS A 129 -4.92 -22.71 -6.11
CA CYS A 129 -5.93 -23.75 -6.08
C CYS A 129 -6.87 -23.44 -4.88
#